data_AF-A0A7I8CZ16-F1
#
_entry.id   AF-A0A7I8CZ16-F1
#
_cell.length_a   1.000
_cell.length_b   1.000
_cell.length_c   1.000
_cell.angle_alpha   90.00
_cell.angle_beta   90.00
_cell.angle_gamma   90.00
#
_symmetry.space_group_name_H-M   'P 1'
#
loop_
_entity.id
_entity.type
_entity.pdbx_description
1 polymer ?
#
loop_
_entity_poly.entity_id
_entity_poly.type
_entity_poly.pdbx_seq_one_letter_code
_entity_poly.pdbx_strand_id
1 'polypeptide(L)'
;MIKLENAWGTISISQRYFTKLVAHVVSSCYGVADLEARSPAQELKTFVGGSVPDKGIRVWSDHEGLFVDVHIAVTYGVNIAAISQSIVEKVGYEVERAAGLPVKKVHVYVDKLVKASQDASGLD
;
A
#
# COMPACT_ATOMS: atom_id res chain seq x y z
N MET A 1 3.08 14.51 4.94
CA MET A 1 4.55 14.56 4.82
C MET A 1 5.08 14.15 6.17
N ILE A 2 6.02 13.21 6.21
CA ILE A 2 6.58 12.68 7.46
C ILE A 2 7.89 13.40 7.73
N LYS A 3 8.07 13.90 8.95
CA LYS A 3 9.26 14.64 9.36
C LYS A 3 10.10 13.80 10.32
N LEU A 4 11.39 13.80 10.07
CA LEU A 4 12.41 13.10 10.83
C LEU A 4 13.40 14.16 11.33
N GLU A 5 13.60 14.24 12.63
CA GLU A 5 14.54 15.19 13.23
C GLU A 5 15.78 14.44 13.73
N ASN A 6 16.96 14.95 13.39
CA ASN A 6 18.23 14.44 13.88
C ASN A 6 19.18 15.60 14.21
N ALA A 7 20.36 15.28 14.74
CA ALA A 7 21.37 16.27 15.15
C ALA A 7 21.87 17.17 14.00
N TRP A 8 21.60 16.80 12.74
CA TRP A 8 22.07 17.49 11.54
C TRP A 8 20.95 18.25 10.82
N GLY A 9 19.71 18.19 11.32
CA GLY A 9 18.55 18.91 10.80
C GLY A 9 17.30 18.05 10.65
N THR A 10 16.38 18.50 9.80
CA THR A 10 15.08 17.84 9.57
C THR A 10 15.01 17.25 8.17
N ILE A 11 14.78 15.95 8.07
CA ILE A 11 14.46 15.26 6.82
C ILE A 11 12.94 15.22 6.67
N SER A 12 12.42 15.62 5.52
CA SER A 12 10.99 15.58 5.23
C SER A 12 10.72 14.66 4.04
N ILE A 13 9.98 13.58 4.27
CA ILE A 13 9.63 12.59 3.25
C ILE A 13 8.17 12.80 2.81
N SER A 14 7.97 12.91 1.50
CA SER A 14 6.64 13.12 0.92
C SER A 14 5.77 11.87 1.03
N GLN A 15 4.44 12.04 1.14
CA GLN A 15 3.53 10.89 1.10
C GLN A 15 3.64 10.13 -0.22
N ARG A 16 3.80 10.85 -1.33
CA ARG A 16 3.96 10.27 -2.66
C ARG A 16 5.14 9.31 -2.76
N TYR A 17 6.22 9.54 -2.02
CA TYR A 17 7.33 8.60 -1.95
C TYR A 17 6.90 7.29 -1.30
N PHE A 18 6.28 7.35 -0.12
CA PHE A 18 5.79 6.18 0.59
C PHE A 18 4.72 5.42 -0.20
N THR A 19 3.75 6.12 -0.79
CA THR A 19 2.71 5.51 -1.63
C THR A 19 3.35 4.69 -2.75
N LYS A 20 4.38 5.22 -3.43
CA LYS A 20 5.09 4.49 -4.49
C LYS A 20 5.90 3.31 -3.97
N LEU A 21 6.62 3.49 -2.86
CA LEU A 21 7.42 2.45 -2.24
C LEU A 21 6.53 1.26 -1.82
N VAL A 22 5.50 1.54 -1.03
CA VAL A 22 4.57 0.52 -0.55
C VAL A 22 3.84 -0.14 -1.71
N ALA A 23 3.39 0.64 -2.72
CA ALA A 23 2.76 0.06 -3.91
C ALA A 23 3.67 -0.95 -4.61
N HIS A 24 4.94 -0.59 -4.82
CA HIS A 24 5.91 -1.49 -5.44
C HIS A 24 6.10 -2.79 -4.64
N VAL A 25 6.23 -2.68 -3.32
CA VAL A 25 6.42 -3.84 -2.44
C VAL A 25 5.18 -4.73 -2.43
N VAL A 26 3.99 -4.15 -2.29
CA VAL A 26 2.72 -4.88 -2.23
C VAL A 26 2.43 -5.57 -3.57
N SER A 27 2.66 -4.90 -4.71
CA SER A 27 2.52 -5.52 -6.02
C SER A 27 3.49 -6.68 -6.28
N SER A 28 4.58 -6.80 -5.50
CA SER A 28 5.50 -7.94 -5.56
C SER A 28 5.04 -9.16 -4.72
N CYS A 29 3.96 -9.01 -3.95
CA CYS A 29 3.43 -10.08 -3.11
C CYS A 29 2.52 -10.99 -3.92
N TYR A 30 2.77 -12.30 -3.85
CA TYR A 30 1.96 -13.29 -4.55
C TYR A 30 0.49 -13.23 -4.13
N GLY A 31 -0.42 -13.26 -5.12
CA GLY A 31 -1.86 -13.27 -4.90
C GLY A 31 -2.50 -11.89 -4.69
N VAL A 32 -1.72 -10.80 -4.72
CA VAL A 32 -2.25 -9.44 -4.85
C VAL A 32 -2.60 -9.20 -6.32
N ALA A 33 -3.86 -8.87 -6.58
CA ALA A 33 -4.37 -8.59 -7.92
C ALA A 33 -4.25 -7.09 -8.27
N ASP A 34 -4.60 -6.22 -7.32
CA ASP A 34 -4.49 -4.76 -7.48
C ASP A 34 -4.49 -4.05 -6.12
N LEU A 35 -4.20 -2.74 -6.13
CA LEU A 35 -4.36 -1.82 -5.02
C LEU A 35 -5.68 -1.06 -5.18
N GLU A 36 -6.54 -1.09 -4.17
CA GLU A 36 -7.90 -0.52 -4.25
C GLU A 36 -7.96 0.86 -3.61
N ALA A 37 -8.67 1.81 -4.21
CA ALA A 37 -8.79 3.16 -3.66
C ALA A 37 -9.68 3.17 -2.40
N ARG A 38 -9.31 3.98 -1.39
CA ARG A 38 -9.97 4.02 -0.08
C ARG A 38 -11.43 4.52 -0.10
N SER A 39 -11.88 5.20 -1.18
CA SER A 39 -13.25 5.74 -1.29
C SER A 39 -13.66 6.04 -2.73
N PRO A 40 -14.94 5.77 -3.12
CA PRO A 40 -15.49 6.19 -4.42
C PRO A 40 -15.44 7.71 -4.65
N ALA A 41 -15.53 8.51 -3.58
CA ALA A 41 -15.41 9.96 -3.66
C ALA A 41 -13.99 10.43 -4.01
N GLN A 42 -12.98 9.59 -3.78
CA GLN A 42 -11.59 9.84 -4.16
C GLN A 42 -11.39 9.61 -5.67
N GLU A 43 -12.06 8.63 -6.25
CA GLU A 43 -12.04 8.36 -7.69
C GLU A 43 -12.60 9.55 -8.49
N LEU A 44 -13.65 10.19 -7.98
CA LEU A 44 -14.25 11.36 -8.60
C LEU A 44 -13.33 12.61 -8.60
N LYS A 45 -12.46 12.75 -7.60
CA LYS A 45 -11.47 13.86 -7.53
C LYS A 45 -10.38 13.74 -8.60
N THR A 46 -10.11 12.54 -9.07
CA THR A 46 -9.18 12.28 -10.19
C THR A 46 -9.67 12.94 -11.48
N PHE A 47 -10.98 12.99 -11.70
CA PHE A 47 -11.59 13.63 -12.87
C PHE A 47 -11.57 15.17 -12.81
N VAL A 48 -11.47 15.76 -11.62
CA VAL A 48 -11.50 17.22 -11.39
C VAL A 48 -10.10 17.75 -11.04
N GLY A 49 -9.06 17.20 -11.68
CA GLY A 49 -7.68 17.74 -11.65
C GLY A 49 -7.01 17.81 -10.28
N GLY A 50 -7.59 17.21 -9.23
CA GLY A 50 -7.17 17.40 -7.85
C GLY A 50 -6.48 16.18 -7.25
N SER A 51 -5.14 16.20 -7.28
CA SER A 51 -4.22 15.26 -6.61
C SER A 51 -4.32 13.77 -6.98
N VAL A 52 -3.17 13.11 -7.10
CA VAL A 52 -3.08 11.67 -7.36
C VAL A 52 -3.75 10.92 -6.20
N PRO A 53 -4.75 10.06 -6.44
CA PRO A 53 -5.40 9.33 -5.37
C PRO A 53 -4.35 8.47 -4.64
N ASP A 54 -4.38 8.51 -3.31
CA ASP A 54 -3.76 7.46 -2.51
C ASP A 54 -4.43 6.15 -2.96
N LYS A 55 -3.68 5.32 -3.71
CA LYS A 55 -4.10 4.02 -4.26
C LYS A 55 -4.29 3.00 -3.14
N GLY A 56 -5.17 3.30 -2.19
CA GLY A 56 -5.38 2.46 -1.02
C GLY A 56 -4.26 2.47 0.01
N ILE A 57 -3.25 3.31 -0.17
CA ILE A 57 -2.07 3.34 0.71
C ILE A 57 -2.07 4.62 1.50
N ARG A 58 -1.97 4.52 2.83
CA ARG A 58 -1.75 5.66 3.71
C ARG A 58 -0.58 5.36 4.64
N VAL A 59 0.41 6.23 4.67
CA VAL A 59 1.47 6.19 5.67
C VAL A 59 1.34 7.40 6.57
N TRP A 60 1.38 7.18 7.88
CA TRP A 60 1.31 8.24 8.86
C TRP A 60 2.19 7.89 10.05
N SER A 61 2.56 8.91 10.80
CA SER A 61 3.40 8.77 12.00
C SER A 61 2.60 9.23 13.22
N ASP A 62 2.79 8.54 14.33
CA ASP A 62 2.41 9.02 15.66
C ASP A 62 3.66 9.15 16.54
N HIS A 63 3.48 9.53 17.80
CA HIS A 63 4.53 9.60 18.82
C HIS A 63 5.34 8.30 18.96
N GLU A 64 4.76 7.15 18.62
CA GLU A 64 5.39 5.84 18.80
C GLU A 64 6.11 5.32 17.54
N GLY A 65 5.83 5.84 16.34
CA GLY A 65 6.45 5.37 15.10
C GLY A 65 5.53 5.46 13.88
N LEU A 66 5.84 4.68 12.85
CA LEU A 66 5.11 4.69 11.58
C LEU A 66 3.99 3.66 11.54
N PHE A 67 2.89 4.04 10.90
CA PHE A 67 1.73 3.23 10.63
C PHE A 67 1.45 3.22 9.13
N VAL A 68 1.15 2.05 8.59
CA VAL A 68 0.88 1.86 7.16
C VAL A 68 -0.47 1.17 7.00
N ASP A 69 -1.39 1.82 6.31
CA ASP A 69 -2.64 1.21 5.86
C ASP A 69 -2.49 0.85 4.38
N VAL A 70 -2.85 -0.38 4.00
CA VAL A 70 -2.86 -0.86 2.62
C VAL A 70 -4.19 -1.53 2.31
N HIS A 71 -4.88 -1.06 1.27
CA HIS A 71 -6.09 -1.65 0.72
C HIS A 71 -5.75 -2.44 -0.56
N ILE A 72 -6.10 -3.72 -0.58
CA ILE A 72 -5.75 -4.65 -1.66
C ILE A 72 -6.97 -5.39 -2.21
N ALA A 73 -6.91 -5.70 -3.49
CA ALA A 73 -7.68 -6.77 -4.10
C ALA A 73 -6.81 -8.02 -4.19
N VAL A 74 -7.37 -9.18 -3.85
CA VAL A 74 -6.64 -10.46 -3.89
C VAL A 74 -7.32 -11.45 -4.83
N THR A 75 -6.53 -12.33 -5.44
CA THR A 75 -7.06 -13.37 -6.32
C THR A 75 -7.84 -14.42 -5.52
N TYR A 76 -8.98 -14.87 -6.02
CA TYR A 76 -9.74 -15.96 -5.39
C TYR A 76 -8.92 -17.27 -5.35
N GLY A 77 -9.03 -18.02 -4.25
CA GLY A 77 -8.34 -19.31 -4.08
C GLY A 77 -6.95 -19.22 -3.44
N VAL A 78 -6.51 -18.02 -3.04
CA VAL A 78 -5.26 -17.83 -2.29
C VAL A 78 -5.47 -17.81 -0.78
N ASN A 79 -4.43 -18.11 -0.01
CA ASN A 79 -4.47 -18.01 1.44
C ASN A 79 -4.28 -16.55 1.88
N ILE A 80 -5.38 -15.87 2.22
CA ILE A 80 -5.37 -14.45 2.63
C ILE A 80 -4.47 -14.22 3.83
N ALA A 81 -4.48 -15.10 4.84
CA ALA A 81 -3.64 -14.93 6.02
C ALA A 81 -2.13 -14.95 5.67
N ALA A 82 -1.71 -15.85 4.79
CA ALA A 82 -0.33 -15.91 4.32
C ALA A 82 0.07 -14.66 3.52
N ILE A 83 -0.83 -14.16 2.67
CA ILE A 83 -0.59 -12.93 1.90
C ILE A 83 -0.49 -11.73 2.82
N SER A 84 -1.45 -11.56 3.74
CA SER A 84 -1.44 -10.47 4.71
C SER A 84 -0.16 -10.48 5.54
N GLN A 85 0.27 -11.65 6.01
CA GLN A 85 1.52 -11.78 6.76
C GLN A 85 2.74 -11.37 5.92
N SER A 86 2.83 -11.84 4.68
CA SER A 86 3.91 -11.47 3.74
C SER A 86 3.94 -9.97 3.45
N ILE A 87 2.77 -9.33 3.31
CA ILE A 87 2.66 -7.88 3.15
C ILE A 87 3.15 -7.15 4.40
N VAL A 88 2.70 -7.55 5.59
CA VAL A 88 3.12 -6.92 6.85
C VAL A 88 4.64 -6.96 7.00
N GLU A 89 5.25 -8.12 6.76
CA GLU A 89 6.70 -8.31 6.89
C GLU A 89 7.49 -7.48 5.88
N LYS A 90 7.15 -7.57 4.59
CA LYS A 90 7.89 -6.88 3.53
C LYS A 90 7.70 -5.37 3.58
N VAL A 91 6.45 -4.91 3.78
CA VAL A 91 6.16 -3.47 3.85
C VAL A 91 6.79 -2.86 5.09
N GLY A 92 6.68 -3.51 6.24
CA GLY A 92 7.33 -3.07 7.47
C GLY A 92 8.82 -2.89 7.25
N TYR A 93 9.51 -3.93 6.78
CA TYR A 93 10.95 -3.89 6.53
C TYR A 93 11.37 -2.80 5.54
N GLU A 94 10.70 -2.69 4.40
CA GLU A 94 11.06 -1.72 3.35
C GLU A 94 10.79 -0.27 3.77
N VAL A 95 9.71 -0.01 4.49
CA VAL A 95 9.38 1.33 5.00
C VAL A 95 10.32 1.73 6.14
N GLU A 96 10.64 0.81 7.06
CA GLU A 96 11.63 1.04 8.12
C GLU A 96 12.99 1.37 7.52
N ARG A 97 13.44 0.59 6.53
CA ARG A 97 14.72 0.81 5.86
C ARG A 97 14.77 2.16 5.12
N ALA A 98 13.66 2.56 4.50
CA ALA A 98 13.58 3.81 3.75
C ALA A 98 13.48 5.06 4.64
N ALA A 99 12.73 4.98 5.74
CA ALA A 99 12.47 6.12 6.63
C ALA A 99 13.47 6.23 7.79
N GLY A 100 14.13 5.12 8.17
CA GLY A 100 14.96 5.06 9.37
C GLY A 100 14.16 5.14 10.68
N LEU A 101 12.85 4.91 10.64
CA LEU A 101 11.95 4.86 11.79
C LEU A 101 11.27 3.51 11.90
N PRO A 102 11.02 3.00 13.11
CA PRO A 102 10.29 1.76 13.30
C PRO A 102 8.84 1.89 12.81
N VAL A 103 8.35 0.86 12.13
CA VAL A 103 6.96 0.68 11.73
C VAL A 103 6.27 -0.10 12.84
N LYS A 104 5.35 0.55 13.54
CA LYS A 104 4.62 -0.06 14.65
C LYS A 104 3.57 -1.04 14.17
N LYS A 105 2.90 -0.71 13.07
CA LYS A 105 1.82 -1.55 12.55
C LYS A 105 1.60 -1.34 11.07
N VAL A 106 1.36 -2.45 10.39
CA VAL A 106 0.87 -2.47 9.00
C VAL A 106 -0.54 -3.07 9.04
N HIS A 107 -1.53 -2.29 8.63
CA HIS A 107 -2.91 -2.74 8.44
C HIS A 107 -3.11 -3.14 6.98
N VAL A 108 -3.59 -4.37 6.80
CA VAL A 108 -3.93 -4.91 5.47
C VAL A 108 -5.44 -5.07 5.41
N TYR A 109 -6.08 -4.29 4.53
CA TYR A 109 -7.50 -4.34 4.25
C TYR A 109 -7.72 -5.07 2.93
N VAL A 110 -8.49 -6.15 2.97
CA VAL A 110 -8.86 -6.90 1.76
C VAL A 110 -10.25 -6.45 1.35
N ASP A 111 -10.29 -5.61 0.31
CA ASP A 111 -11.53 -4.95 -0.11
C ASP A 111 -12.27 -5.75 -1.20
N LYS A 112 -11.54 -6.53 -1.99
CA LYS A 112 -12.09 -7.25 -3.14
C LYS A 112 -11.41 -8.60 -3.38
N LEU A 113 -12.21 -9.57 -3.82
CA LEU A 113 -11.73 -10.83 -4.37
C LEU A 113 -11.92 -10.82 -5.89
N VAL A 114 -10.85 -11.12 -6.63
CA VAL A 114 -10.87 -11.16 -8.10
C VAL A 114 -10.76 -12.61 -8.54
N LYS A 115 -11.71 -13.12 -9.33
CA LYS A 115 -11.54 -14.41 -9.99
C LYS A 115 -10.41 -14.28 -11.02
N ALA A 116 -9.51 -15.25 -11.08
CA ALA A 116 -8.62 -15.34 -12.23
C ALA A 116 -9.49 -15.48 -13.49
N SER A 117 -9.42 -14.52 -14.40
CA SER A 117 -10.11 -14.60 -15.68
C SER A 117 -9.54 -15.78 -16.48
N GLN A 118 -10.30 -16.87 -16.58
CA GLN A 118 -10.19 -17.79 -17.70
C GLN A 118 -10.86 -17.10 -18.88
N ASP A 119 -10.09 -16.48 -19.77
CA ASP A 119 -10.52 -16.12 -21.13
C ASP A 119 -9.30 -15.83 -22.01
N ALA A 120 -8.80 -16.89 -22.68
CA ALA A 120 -8.21 -16.84 -24.03
C ALA A 120 -7.93 -18.27 -24.52
N SER A 121 -8.96 -19.11 -24.59
CA SER A 121 -8.98 -20.29 -25.46
C SER A 121 -10.32 -20.32 -26.19
N GLY A 122 -10.34 -19.73 -27.39
CA GLY A 122 -11.53 -19.75 -28.24
C GLY A 122 -11.53 -18.65 -29.28
N LEU A 123 -10.76 -18.85 -30.35
CA LEU A 123 -11.03 -18.36 -31.71
C LEU A 123 -10.19 -19.21 -32.68
N ASP A 124 -10.69 -20.42 -32.92
CA ASP A 124 -10.74 -21.01 -34.27
C ASP A 124 -12.10 -20.62 -34.88
#